data_AF-A0A836JRW0-F1
#
_entry.id   AF-A0A836JRW0-F1
#
_cell.length_a   1.000
_cell.length_b   1.000
_cell.length_c   1.000
_cell.angle_alpha   90.00
_cell.angle_beta   90.00
_cell.angle_gamma   90.00
#
_symmetry.space_group_name_H-M   'P 1'
#
loop_
_entity.id
_entity.type
_entity.pdbx_description
1 polymer ?
#
loop_
_entity_poly.entity_id
_entity_poly.type
_entity_poly.pdbx_seq_one_letter_code
_entity_poly.pdbx_strand_id
1 'polypeptide(L)'
;KYFLQLEFGEEVWLRILEKADCKHIVFNTRQIYPDVLMTNLAMALAAYTGDSMDNIMQFFGKCFVRFFSNLGYDCTVKATGRYFCDFLQSVDNIHMQMRFTYPKMKSPSMYTTHVDPQGVVLVYRSTRQGFTHYLMGQLFQIAKDLYNIELDIKVLESSNSVPGSRSVMVKFRINFDNQQYIAKNNRMNTPLGRELPPISCTFFLRLFPFGVIMNKDMRILGVGDKLLQAWGGTTSILNRHVSEIFKLRRPKGIPFTWGNVMYLHSVIFELELIRANDYFMIDSNNMPSTSSGLDRRGSQGARSILLKGQMRYIEDIKAIIFLCSPLINSLDELLNMGLYLNDLNPHGMSKELVLAGWQHCGRLEMMFERAEQRSTELENSYVLLDRWKNKSDELLYSMIPQTVADRLRAGASSLSTCESFESITVLFCELCDFDYSTIEGAMDIVLSMNAVFSCFDTLMDQFNVYKVETVGSVYMAASGAPDRNENHAQNVADVSLQLIEHVRSLKLPSGLDIRIRIGIHSGPAVAGVVGIKVPRYCFFGDTVNTASRMQTSSLVIQLSYLCLT
;
A
#
# COMPACT_ATOMS: atom_id res chain seq x y z
N LYS A 1 -5.06 -16.12 3.08
CA LYS A 1 -5.54 -15.91 1.70
C LYS A 1 -4.75 -16.74 0.69
N TYR A 2 -3.54 -16.34 0.26
CA TYR A 2 -2.80 -17.00 -0.83
C TYR A 2 -2.74 -18.54 -0.74
N PHE A 3 -2.23 -19.09 0.37
CA PHE A 3 -2.13 -20.54 0.54
C PHE A 3 -3.47 -21.27 0.65
N LEU A 4 -4.53 -20.60 1.14
CA LEU A 4 -5.88 -21.16 1.17
C LEU A 4 -6.49 -21.22 -0.22
N GLN A 5 -6.28 -20.19 -1.03
CA GLN A 5 -6.72 -20.20 -2.44
C GLN A 5 -5.96 -21.25 -3.24
N LEU A 6 -4.68 -21.49 -2.91
CA LEU A 6 -3.85 -22.49 -3.58
C LEU A 6 -4.25 -23.93 -3.23
N GLU A 7 -4.58 -24.23 -1.97
CA GLU A 7 -4.95 -25.60 -1.56
C GLU A 7 -6.44 -25.92 -1.73
N PHE A 8 -7.34 -24.95 -1.52
CA PHE A 8 -8.80 -25.18 -1.51
C PHE A 8 -9.55 -24.46 -2.64
N GLY A 9 -8.87 -23.63 -3.44
CA GLY A 9 -9.49 -22.85 -4.51
C GLY A 9 -10.13 -21.53 -4.05
N GLU A 10 -10.46 -20.67 -5.02
CA GLU A 10 -11.01 -19.33 -4.75
C GLU A 10 -12.47 -19.36 -4.28
N GLU A 11 -13.28 -20.29 -4.79
CA GLU A 11 -14.69 -20.43 -4.39
C GLU A 11 -14.86 -20.79 -2.92
N VAL A 12 -14.01 -21.70 -2.42
CA VAL A 12 -14.03 -22.11 -1.00
C VAL A 12 -13.61 -20.94 -0.12
N TRP A 13 -12.62 -20.14 -0.55
CA TRP A 13 -12.21 -18.94 0.17
C TRP A 13 -13.35 -17.91 0.30
N LEU A 14 -14.15 -17.71 -0.76
CA LEU A 14 -15.30 -16.80 -0.71
C LEU A 14 -16.38 -17.29 0.28
N ARG A 15 -16.70 -18.58 0.28
CA ARG A 15 -17.65 -19.17 1.26
C ARG A 15 -17.16 -19.05 2.70
N ILE A 16 -15.85 -19.20 2.92
CA ILE A 16 -15.24 -19.02 4.25
C ILE A 16 -15.34 -17.57 4.71
N LEU A 17 -15.12 -16.60 3.81
CA LEU A 17 -15.23 -15.18 4.13
C LEU A 17 -16.65 -14.78 4.51
N GLU A 18 -17.65 -15.31 3.79
CA GLU A 18 -19.07 -15.09 4.07
C GLU A 18 -19.45 -15.65 5.44
N LYS A 19 -19.01 -16.88 5.76
CA LYS A 19 -19.25 -17.52 7.05
C LYS A 19 -18.50 -16.87 8.22
N ALA A 20 -17.37 -16.22 7.96
CA ALA A 20 -16.56 -15.53 8.96
C ALA A 20 -16.97 -14.06 9.18
N ASP A 21 -18.03 -13.57 8.50
CA ASP A 21 -18.49 -12.18 8.51
C ASP A 21 -17.38 -11.16 8.22
N CYS A 22 -16.50 -11.49 7.26
CA CYS A 22 -15.38 -10.63 6.92
C CYS A 22 -15.71 -9.72 5.72
N LYS A 23 -15.83 -8.41 5.97
CA LYS A 23 -16.06 -7.40 4.92
C LYS A 23 -14.85 -7.16 4.00
N HIS A 24 -13.67 -7.67 4.34
CA HIS A 24 -12.42 -7.40 3.61
C HIS A 24 -12.07 -8.54 2.63
N ILE A 25 -12.20 -8.28 1.33
CA ILE A 25 -11.86 -9.23 0.24
C ILE A 25 -10.34 -9.24 -0.05
N VAL A 26 -9.66 -8.13 0.27
CA VAL A 26 -8.21 -7.93 0.05
C VAL A 26 -7.52 -7.65 1.39
N PHE A 27 -6.46 -8.41 1.66
CA PHE A 27 -5.64 -8.27 2.86
C PHE A 27 -4.35 -7.54 2.53
N ASN A 28 -4.07 -6.45 3.24
CA ASN A 28 -2.81 -5.71 3.15
C ASN A 28 -1.93 -6.07 4.35
N THR A 29 -0.65 -6.38 4.10
CA THR A 29 0.31 -6.77 5.13
C THR A 29 0.61 -5.67 6.15
N ARG A 30 0.41 -4.39 5.82
CA ARG A 30 0.64 -3.25 6.73
C ARG A 30 -0.60 -2.84 7.53
N GLN A 31 -1.78 -3.36 7.18
CA GLN A 31 -3.01 -3.08 7.90
C GLN A 31 -3.18 -4.03 9.09
N ILE A 32 -3.70 -3.51 10.21
CA ILE A 32 -4.01 -4.33 11.38
C ILE A 32 -5.47 -4.75 11.30
N TYR A 33 -5.70 -6.04 11.53
CA TYR A 33 -7.03 -6.63 11.60
C TYR A 33 -7.34 -7.02 13.05
N PRO A 34 -8.64 -7.14 13.42
CA PRO A 34 -9.05 -7.60 14.74
C PRO A 34 -8.50 -8.99 15.06
N ASP A 35 -8.08 -9.21 16.31
CA ASP A 35 -7.48 -10.50 16.74
C ASP A 35 -8.46 -11.69 16.60
N VAL A 36 -9.77 -11.42 16.64
CA VAL A 36 -10.86 -12.41 16.50
C VAL A 36 -11.01 -12.92 15.07
N LEU A 37 -10.52 -12.16 14.07
CA LEU A 37 -10.70 -12.52 12.67
C LEU A 37 -10.01 -13.85 12.32
N MET A 38 -8.80 -14.06 12.84
CA MET A 38 -8.02 -15.26 12.56
C MET A 38 -8.69 -16.51 13.17
N THR A 39 -9.23 -16.39 14.39
CA THR A 39 -10.00 -17.48 15.02
C THR A 39 -11.33 -17.73 14.30
N ASN A 40 -12.02 -16.70 13.82
CA ASN A 40 -13.26 -16.86 13.03
C ASN A 40 -13.00 -17.57 11.69
N LEU A 41 -11.92 -17.20 10.99
CA LEU A 41 -11.51 -17.89 9.76
C LEU A 41 -11.14 -19.36 10.04
N ALA A 42 -10.46 -19.64 11.16
CA ALA A 42 -10.17 -21.00 11.56
C ALA A 42 -11.44 -21.82 11.86
N MET A 43 -12.42 -21.24 12.57
CA MET A 43 -13.71 -21.89 12.84
C MET A 43 -14.51 -22.14 11.56
N ALA A 44 -14.54 -21.17 10.65
CA ALA A 44 -15.24 -21.30 9.37
C ALA A 44 -14.62 -22.39 8.48
N LEU A 45 -13.28 -22.46 8.44
CA LEU A 45 -12.57 -23.52 7.71
C LEU A 45 -12.75 -24.89 8.38
N ALA A 46 -12.74 -24.96 9.72
CA ALA A 46 -12.97 -26.20 10.48
C ALA A 46 -14.35 -26.79 10.18
N ALA A 47 -15.35 -25.93 10.12
CA ALA A 47 -16.70 -26.33 9.76
C ALA A 47 -16.85 -26.75 8.29
N TYR A 48 -15.86 -26.48 7.43
CA TYR A 48 -15.85 -26.91 6.03
C TYR A 48 -15.05 -28.20 5.82
N THR A 49 -13.85 -28.30 6.39
CA THR A 49 -12.97 -29.49 6.23
C THR A 49 -13.34 -30.63 7.18
N GLY A 50 -14.06 -30.34 8.27
CA GLY A 50 -14.34 -31.32 9.33
C GLY A 50 -13.18 -31.54 10.30
N ASP A 51 -12.09 -30.78 10.17
CA ASP A 51 -10.93 -30.86 11.06
C ASP A 51 -11.14 -30.11 12.38
N SER A 52 -10.32 -30.43 13.38
CA SER A 52 -10.27 -29.66 14.62
C SER A 52 -9.71 -28.25 14.38
N MET A 53 -10.21 -27.28 15.16
CA MET A 53 -9.70 -25.90 15.14
C MET A 53 -8.18 -25.87 15.39
N ASP A 54 -7.67 -26.76 16.23
CA ASP A 54 -6.24 -26.84 16.56
C ASP A 54 -5.39 -27.26 15.36
N ASN A 55 -5.85 -28.23 14.56
CA ASN A 55 -5.16 -28.66 13.35
C ASN A 55 -5.10 -27.53 12.30
N ILE A 56 -6.19 -26.78 12.17
CA ILE A 56 -6.24 -25.64 11.25
C ILE A 56 -5.34 -24.49 11.72
N MET A 57 -5.29 -24.23 13.03
CA MET A 57 -4.38 -23.22 13.57
C MET A 57 -2.91 -23.63 13.34
N GLN A 58 -2.57 -24.91 13.49
CA GLN A 58 -1.24 -25.41 13.12
C GLN A 58 -0.97 -25.24 11.62
N PHE A 59 -1.95 -25.55 10.76
CA PHE A 59 -1.85 -25.35 9.32
C PHE A 59 -1.60 -23.88 8.96
N PHE A 60 -2.31 -22.94 9.58
CA PHE A 60 -2.06 -21.50 9.43
C PHE A 60 -0.64 -21.11 9.86
N GLY A 61 -0.13 -21.70 10.93
CA GLY A 61 1.26 -21.51 11.38
C GLY A 61 2.28 -21.95 10.33
N LYS A 62 2.07 -23.12 9.71
CA LYS A 62 2.91 -23.64 8.61
C LYS A 62 2.86 -22.72 7.39
N CYS A 63 1.66 -22.29 6.99
CA CYS A 63 1.48 -21.35 5.88
C CYS A 63 2.18 -20.01 6.13
N PHE A 64 2.16 -19.52 7.37
CA PHE A 64 2.86 -18.29 7.74
C PHE A 64 4.37 -18.41 7.51
N VAL A 65 4.99 -19.53 7.89
CA VAL A 65 6.43 -19.73 7.68
C VAL A 65 6.76 -19.84 6.20
N ARG A 66 5.94 -20.51 5.38
CA ARG A 66 6.12 -20.53 3.92
C ARG A 66 6.01 -19.13 3.30
N PHE A 67 5.03 -18.35 3.73
CA PHE A 67 4.90 -16.94 3.32
C PHE A 67 6.13 -16.12 3.72
N PHE A 68 6.59 -16.31 4.94
CA PHE A 68 7.75 -15.64 5.52
C PHE A 68 9.04 -15.96 4.75
N SER A 69 9.22 -17.22 4.35
CA SER A 69 10.34 -17.65 3.50
C SER A 69 10.27 -17.04 2.10
N ASN A 70 9.08 -16.93 1.48
CA ASN A 70 8.93 -16.28 0.18
C ASN A 70 9.33 -14.79 0.19
N LEU A 71 9.26 -14.13 1.35
CA LEU A 71 9.73 -12.76 1.54
C LEU A 71 11.25 -12.65 1.80
N GLY A 72 11.98 -13.76 1.81
CA GLY A 72 13.42 -13.81 2.04
C GLY A 72 13.85 -13.66 3.51
N TYR A 73 12.92 -13.80 4.47
CA TYR A 73 13.25 -13.71 5.89
C TYR A 73 13.82 -15.02 6.49
N ASP A 74 13.87 -16.09 5.70
CA ASP A 74 14.52 -17.36 6.06
C ASP A 74 16.02 -17.17 6.39
N CYS A 75 16.66 -16.25 5.67
CA CYS A 75 18.05 -15.86 5.86
C CYS A 75 18.28 -15.26 7.26
N THR A 76 17.35 -14.43 7.75
CA THR A 76 17.40 -13.85 9.10
C THR A 76 17.31 -14.92 10.18
N VAL A 77 16.42 -15.90 10.00
CA VAL A 77 16.27 -17.01 10.95
C VAL A 77 17.53 -17.88 10.97
N LYS A 78 18.05 -18.29 9.80
CA LYS A 78 19.30 -19.07 9.70
C LYS A 78 20.52 -18.32 10.24
N ALA A 79 20.57 -17.00 10.05
CA ALA A 79 21.66 -16.17 10.56
C ALA A 79 21.70 -16.07 12.09
N THR A 80 20.59 -16.33 12.79
CA THR A 80 20.55 -16.22 14.25
C THR A 80 21.41 -17.24 14.97
N GLY A 81 21.57 -18.43 14.40
CA GLY A 81 22.42 -19.44 14.98
C GLY A 81 22.40 -20.78 14.27
N ARG A 82 23.47 -21.55 14.53
CA ARG A 82 23.74 -22.84 13.89
C ARG A 82 22.77 -23.93 14.36
N TYR A 83 22.34 -23.86 15.61
CA TYR A 83 21.44 -24.85 16.20
C TYR A 83 20.06 -24.26 16.46
N PHE A 84 19.03 -25.11 16.47
CA PHE A 84 17.65 -24.69 16.74
C PHE A 84 17.50 -23.99 18.12
N CYS A 85 18.28 -24.40 19.13
CA CYS A 85 18.31 -23.72 20.43
C CYS A 85 18.79 -22.25 20.35
N ASP A 86 19.77 -21.95 19.49
CA ASP A 86 20.26 -20.57 19.29
C ASP A 86 19.14 -19.69 18.70
N PHE A 87 18.35 -20.25 17.78
CA PHE A 87 17.15 -19.59 17.25
C PHE A 87 16.11 -19.34 18.34
N LEU A 88 15.75 -20.35 19.14
CA LEU A 88 14.76 -20.22 20.21
C LEU A 88 15.13 -19.16 21.26
N GLN A 89 16.43 -19.01 21.55
CA GLN A 89 16.94 -17.98 22.45
C GLN A 89 16.91 -16.57 21.83
N SER A 90 16.92 -16.46 20.51
CA SER A 90 17.01 -15.19 19.79
C SER A 90 15.68 -14.70 19.18
N VAL A 91 14.58 -15.45 19.29
CA VAL A 91 13.30 -15.07 18.67
C VAL A 91 12.81 -13.70 19.12
N ASP A 92 12.96 -13.36 20.41
CA ASP A 92 12.58 -12.04 20.92
C ASP A 92 13.41 -10.91 20.29
N ASN A 93 14.67 -11.17 19.89
CA ASN A 93 15.48 -10.21 19.15
C ASN A 93 14.97 -10.02 17.73
N ILE A 94 14.61 -11.11 17.03
CA ILE A 94 14.02 -11.05 15.70
C ILE A 94 12.72 -10.25 15.74
N HIS A 95 11.84 -10.53 16.71
CA HIS A 95 10.60 -9.79 16.90
C HIS A 95 10.84 -8.29 17.13
N MET A 96 11.86 -7.93 17.91
CA MET A 96 12.22 -6.53 18.12
C MET A 96 12.68 -5.86 16.82
N GLN A 97 13.47 -6.55 16.00
CA GLN A 97 13.89 -6.02 14.69
C GLN A 97 12.71 -5.87 13.74
N MET A 98 11.79 -6.83 13.72
CA MET A 98 10.58 -6.79 12.90
C MET A 98 9.64 -5.63 13.28
N ARG A 99 9.74 -5.06 14.49
CA ARG A 99 8.99 -3.86 14.87
C ARG A 99 9.44 -2.61 14.12
N PHE A 100 10.66 -2.54 13.60
CA PHE A 100 11.05 -1.43 12.73
C PHE A 100 10.26 -1.46 11.41
N THR A 101 10.07 -2.64 10.84
CA THR A 101 9.26 -2.83 9.64
C THR A 101 7.75 -2.76 9.93
N TYR A 102 7.32 -3.25 11.10
CA TYR A 102 5.92 -3.31 11.54
C TYR A 102 5.74 -2.63 12.90
N PRO A 103 5.68 -1.28 12.98
CA PRO A 103 5.70 -0.52 14.24
C PRO A 103 4.61 -0.88 15.24
N LYS A 104 3.43 -1.24 14.72
CA LYS A 104 2.25 -1.56 15.53
C LYS A 104 2.18 -3.05 15.91
N MET A 105 3.19 -3.85 15.57
CA MET A 105 3.25 -5.28 15.92
C MET A 105 3.36 -5.47 17.43
N LYS A 106 2.49 -6.32 17.98
CA LYS A 106 2.55 -6.79 19.37
C LYS A 106 3.14 -8.20 19.38
N SER A 107 4.45 -8.30 19.59
CA SER A 107 5.13 -9.59 19.61
C SER A 107 4.90 -10.33 20.94
N PRO A 108 4.70 -11.66 20.90
CA PRO A 108 4.82 -12.49 22.10
C PRO A 108 6.27 -12.49 22.60
N SER A 109 6.47 -12.83 23.86
CA SER A 109 7.80 -13.04 24.44
C SER A 109 8.04 -14.52 24.66
N MET A 110 9.22 -14.97 24.25
CA MET A 110 9.64 -16.36 24.35
C MET A 110 11.03 -16.46 24.94
N TYR A 111 11.20 -17.36 25.89
CA TYR A 111 12.50 -17.66 26.44
C TYR A 111 12.60 -19.14 26.82
N THR A 112 13.82 -19.66 26.75
CA THR A 112 14.13 -21.05 27.11
C THR A 112 14.60 -21.11 28.57
N THR A 113 14.25 -22.18 29.28
CA THR A 113 14.60 -22.32 30.69
C THR A 113 15.43 -23.56 30.98
N HIS A 114 14.99 -24.73 30.52
CA HIS A 114 15.72 -25.99 30.66
C HIS A 114 16.14 -26.49 29.28
N VAL A 115 17.43 -26.80 29.12
CA VAL A 115 17.99 -27.36 27.89
C VAL A 115 18.65 -28.69 28.24
N ASP A 116 18.30 -29.74 27.53
CA ASP A 116 18.77 -31.11 27.75
C ASP A 116 19.08 -31.80 26.41
N PRO A 117 19.77 -32.97 26.41
CA PRO A 117 20.17 -33.62 25.15
C PRO A 117 18.99 -34.06 24.29
N GLN A 118 17.82 -34.23 24.90
CA GLN A 118 16.58 -34.66 24.27
C GLN A 118 15.64 -33.49 23.94
N GLY A 119 16.04 -32.23 24.18
CA GLY A 119 15.28 -31.07 23.73
C GLY A 119 15.43 -29.80 24.57
N VAL A 120 14.32 -29.06 24.69
CA VAL A 120 14.26 -27.81 25.47
C VAL A 120 12.87 -27.58 26.06
N VAL A 121 12.80 -26.80 27.14
CA VAL A 121 11.57 -26.23 27.68
C VAL A 121 11.48 -24.75 27.28
N LEU A 122 10.45 -24.43 26.51
CA LEU A 122 10.17 -23.08 26.02
C LEU A 122 8.99 -22.47 26.77
N VAL A 123 9.17 -21.27 27.29
CA VAL A 123 8.10 -20.48 27.90
C VAL A 123 7.60 -19.47 26.89
N TYR A 124 6.31 -19.55 26.55
CA TYR A 124 5.62 -18.63 25.67
C TYR A 124 4.68 -17.73 26.47
N ARG A 125 4.80 -16.42 26.28
CA ARG A 125 3.92 -15.42 26.89
C ARG A 125 3.32 -14.52 25.83
N SER A 126 2.00 -14.38 25.87
CA SER A 126 1.25 -13.58 24.90
C SER A 126 0.10 -12.84 25.56
N THR A 127 -0.26 -11.69 24.99
CA THR A 127 -1.49 -10.98 25.36
C THR A 127 -2.73 -11.53 24.65
N ARG A 128 -2.55 -12.47 23.71
CA ARG A 128 -3.61 -13.05 22.86
C ARG A 128 -3.87 -14.50 23.25
N GLN A 129 -5.14 -14.87 23.29
CA GLN A 129 -5.61 -16.23 23.55
C GLN A 129 -5.85 -16.98 22.24
N GLY A 130 -5.74 -18.31 22.25
CA GLY A 130 -6.03 -19.18 21.10
C GLY A 130 -4.91 -19.38 20.09
N PHE A 131 -3.74 -18.75 20.24
CA PHE A 131 -2.62 -18.85 19.28
C PHE A 131 -1.57 -19.92 19.61
N THR A 132 -1.83 -20.79 20.60
CA THR A 132 -0.90 -21.85 21.04
C THR A 132 -0.55 -22.80 19.89
N HIS A 133 -1.57 -23.37 19.24
CA HIS A 133 -1.39 -24.30 18.11
C HIS A 133 -0.82 -23.63 16.87
N TYR A 134 -1.08 -22.33 16.68
CA TYR A 134 -0.47 -21.55 15.61
C TYR A 134 1.05 -21.44 15.78
N LEU A 135 1.54 -21.18 17.00
CA LEU A 135 2.97 -21.21 17.29
C LEU A 135 3.59 -22.58 17.04
N MET A 136 2.90 -23.67 17.45
CA MET A 136 3.37 -25.03 17.20
C MET A 136 3.56 -25.28 15.69
N GLY A 137 2.58 -24.89 14.88
CA GLY A 137 2.67 -24.96 13.42
C GLY A 137 3.88 -24.22 12.84
N GLN A 138 4.19 -23.03 13.37
CA GLN A 138 5.38 -22.27 12.97
C GLN A 138 6.68 -23.02 13.34
N LEU A 139 6.79 -23.51 14.59
CA LEU A 139 7.98 -24.22 15.05
C LEU A 139 8.23 -25.51 14.26
N PHE A 140 7.18 -26.28 13.95
CA PHE A 140 7.30 -27.47 13.11
C PHE A 140 7.85 -27.15 11.72
N GLN A 141 7.32 -26.11 11.06
CA GLN A 141 7.76 -25.75 9.71
C GLN A 141 9.19 -25.18 9.71
N ILE A 142 9.54 -24.36 10.70
CA ILE A 142 10.90 -23.81 10.84
C ILE A 142 11.92 -24.92 11.06
N ALA A 143 11.63 -25.87 11.97
CA ALA A 143 12.55 -26.97 12.24
C ALA A 143 12.74 -27.88 11.03
N LYS A 144 11.66 -28.18 10.28
CA LYS A 144 11.72 -28.98 9.06
C LYS A 144 12.47 -28.29 7.94
N ASP A 145 12.09 -27.06 7.57
CA ASP A 145 12.60 -26.40 6.36
C ASP A 145 13.99 -25.78 6.57
N LEU A 146 14.28 -25.26 7.77
CA LEU A 146 15.52 -24.50 8.01
C LEU A 146 16.61 -25.31 8.71
N TYR A 147 16.22 -26.24 9.59
CA TYR A 147 17.16 -27.04 10.40
C TYR A 147 17.17 -28.53 10.07
N ASN A 148 16.21 -29.02 9.27
CA ASN A 148 16.03 -30.43 8.95
C ASN A 148 15.90 -31.34 10.19
N ILE A 149 15.12 -30.88 11.18
CA ILE A 149 14.88 -31.58 12.46
C ILE A 149 13.39 -31.89 12.58
N GLU A 150 13.08 -33.10 13.04
CA GLU A 150 11.72 -33.47 13.46
C GLU A 150 11.51 -33.10 14.93
N LEU A 151 10.43 -32.36 15.21
CA LEU A 151 10.08 -31.94 16.57
C LEU A 151 8.87 -32.73 17.08
N ASP A 152 8.86 -33.01 18.37
CA ASP A 152 7.67 -33.40 19.13
C ASP A 152 7.40 -32.36 20.22
N ILE A 153 6.23 -31.70 20.19
CA ILE A 153 5.90 -30.59 21.10
C ILE A 153 4.76 -30.99 22.02
N LYS A 154 5.02 -31.00 23.33
CA LYS A 154 4.03 -31.25 24.39
C LYS A 154 3.77 -29.99 25.21
N VAL A 155 2.51 -29.72 25.54
CA VAL A 155 2.15 -28.62 26.44
C VAL A 155 2.25 -29.12 27.87
N LEU A 156 3.13 -28.53 28.69
CA LEU A 156 3.31 -28.92 30.10
C LEU A 156 2.34 -28.19 31.01
N GLU A 157 2.26 -26.86 30.86
CA GLU A 157 1.41 -26.00 31.68
C GLU A 157 0.80 -24.91 30.81
N SER A 158 -0.48 -24.60 31.06
CA SER A 158 -1.13 -23.42 30.52
C SER A 158 -1.77 -22.66 31.68
N SER A 159 -1.27 -21.45 31.96
CA SER A 159 -1.84 -20.57 32.96
C SER A 159 -2.39 -19.31 32.31
N ASN A 160 -3.66 -19.03 32.61
CA ASN A 160 -4.28 -17.74 32.37
C ASN A 160 -4.15 -16.95 33.69
N SER A 161 -3.25 -15.98 33.74
CA SER A 161 -3.00 -15.26 35.01
C SER A 161 -4.16 -14.34 35.37
N VAL A 162 -4.72 -14.54 36.58
CA VAL A 162 -5.61 -13.67 37.41
C VAL A 162 -6.85 -13.04 36.71
N PRO A 163 -8.06 -13.07 37.32
CA PRO A 163 -9.22 -12.34 36.81
C PRO A 163 -8.89 -10.83 36.68
N GLY A 164 -8.69 -10.36 35.45
CA GLY A 164 -8.37 -8.96 35.15
C GLY A 164 -7.14 -8.74 34.27
N SER A 165 -6.23 -9.72 34.13
CA SER A 165 -5.06 -9.58 33.24
C SER A 165 -5.16 -10.48 32.00
N ARG A 166 -5.14 -9.89 30.79
CA ARG A 166 -5.22 -10.63 29.51
C ARG A 166 -3.89 -11.30 29.11
N SER A 167 -3.15 -11.89 30.05
CA SER A 167 -1.85 -12.51 29.78
C SER A 167 -1.94 -14.04 29.85
N VAL A 168 -1.60 -14.69 28.75
CA VAL A 168 -1.50 -16.15 28.63
C VAL A 168 -0.03 -16.55 28.76
N MET A 169 0.24 -17.54 29.60
CA MET A 169 1.56 -18.16 29.72
C MET A 169 1.43 -19.66 29.47
N VAL A 170 2.20 -20.17 28.50
CA VAL A 170 2.23 -21.60 28.15
C VAL A 170 3.67 -22.09 28.22
N LYS A 171 3.88 -23.22 28.89
CA LYS A 171 5.17 -23.92 28.89
C LYS A 171 5.10 -25.10 27.92
N PHE A 172 5.99 -25.11 26.94
CA PHE A 172 6.14 -26.20 25.99
C PHE A 172 7.38 -27.03 26.32
N ARG A 173 7.23 -28.35 26.27
CA ARG A 173 8.33 -29.29 26.15
C ARG A 173 8.51 -29.62 24.68
N ILE A 174 9.63 -29.23 24.10
CA ILE A 174 9.98 -29.50 22.71
C ILE A 174 11.07 -30.57 22.73
N ASN A 175 10.74 -31.77 22.27
CA ASN A 175 11.64 -32.90 22.17
C ASN A 175 12.29 -32.92 20.77
N PHE A 176 13.62 -33.01 20.73
CA PHE A 176 14.42 -33.18 19.51
C PHE A 176 15.87 -33.55 19.87
N ASP A 177 16.64 -34.01 18.90
CA ASP A 177 18.06 -34.30 19.13
C ASP A 177 18.87 -33.01 19.29
N ASN A 178 19.34 -32.76 20.52
CA ASN A 178 20.07 -31.56 20.91
C ASN A 178 21.50 -31.88 21.41
N GLN A 179 22.00 -33.10 21.15
CA GLN A 179 23.31 -33.54 21.66
C GLN A 179 24.47 -32.65 21.20
N GLN A 180 24.46 -32.24 19.93
CA GLN A 180 25.52 -31.41 19.35
C GLN A 180 25.60 -30.01 19.99
N TYR A 181 24.46 -29.43 20.36
CA TYR A 181 24.39 -28.15 21.04
C TYR A 181 25.00 -28.24 22.45
N ILE A 182 24.69 -29.31 23.18
CA ILE A 182 25.24 -29.52 24.53
C ILE A 182 26.74 -29.80 24.48
N ALA A 183 27.19 -30.58 23.50
CA ALA A 183 28.62 -30.80 23.28
C ALA A 183 29.37 -29.49 23.00
N LYS A 184 28.78 -28.57 22.23
CA LYS A 184 29.32 -27.20 22.04
C LYS A 184 29.41 -26.45 23.37
N ASN A 185 28.34 -26.43 24.16
CA ASN A 185 28.32 -25.68 25.41
C ASN A 185 29.34 -26.24 26.42
N ASN A 186 29.49 -27.56 26.47
CA ASN A 186 30.48 -28.23 27.32
C ASN A 186 31.92 -27.95 26.86
N ARG A 187 32.19 -27.89 25.55
CA ARG A 187 33.50 -27.50 24.98
C ARG A 187 33.85 -26.03 25.24
N MET A 188 32.86 -25.16 25.43
CA MET A 188 33.09 -23.75 25.74
C MET A 188 33.55 -23.54 27.18
N ASN A 189 33.21 -24.48 28.08
CA ASN A 189 33.65 -24.47 29.48
C ASN A 189 35.05 -25.08 29.68
N THR A 190 35.63 -25.74 28.66
CA THR A 190 37.03 -26.15 28.71
C THR A 190 37.93 -24.97 28.32
N PRO A 191 38.85 -24.52 29.20
CA PRO A 191 39.70 -23.37 28.92
C PRO A 191 40.64 -23.69 27.74
N LEU A 192 40.44 -23.02 26.62
CA LEU A 192 41.27 -23.15 25.41
C LEU A 192 42.62 -22.40 25.50
N GLY A 193 43.06 -21.96 26.67
CA GLY A 193 44.27 -21.14 26.82
C GLY A 193 44.87 -21.12 28.22
N ARG A 194 46.06 -20.49 28.35
CA ARG A 194 46.71 -20.19 29.63
C ARG A 194 45.82 -19.27 30.46
N GLU A 195 45.73 -19.55 31.76
CA GLU A 195 45.11 -18.65 32.74
C GLU A 195 45.87 -17.31 32.73
N LEU A 196 45.13 -16.24 32.43
CA LEU A 196 45.66 -14.88 32.43
C LEU A 196 45.63 -14.31 33.86
N PRO A 197 46.52 -13.35 34.18
CA PRO A 197 46.48 -12.68 35.48
C PRO A 197 45.14 -11.97 35.71
N PRO A 198 44.65 -11.87 36.96
CA PRO A 198 43.36 -11.27 37.28
C PRO A 198 43.33 -9.79 36.90
N ILE A 199 42.24 -9.36 36.27
CA ILE A 199 42.03 -7.99 35.81
C ILE A 199 41.27 -7.19 36.88
N SER A 200 41.68 -5.93 37.11
CA SER A 200 40.95 -5.05 38.01
C SER A 200 39.52 -4.78 37.52
N CYS A 201 38.54 -4.83 38.43
CA CYS A 201 37.14 -4.48 38.15
C CYS A 201 36.98 -3.05 37.61
N THR A 202 37.85 -2.11 38.03
CA THR A 202 37.80 -0.72 37.52
C THR A 202 38.18 -0.64 36.04
N PHE A 203 39.13 -1.46 35.59
CA PHE A 203 39.49 -1.55 34.18
C PHE A 203 38.35 -2.21 33.38
N PHE A 204 37.75 -3.27 33.93
CA PHE A 204 36.62 -3.93 33.31
C PHE A 204 35.41 -2.99 33.10
N LEU A 205 35.06 -2.19 34.12
CA LEU A 205 33.96 -1.21 34.03
C LEU A 205 34.26 -0.01 33.12
N ARG A 206 35.54 0.26 32.80
CA ARG A 206 35.90 1.23 31.76
C ARG A 206 35.62 0.70 30.35
N LEU A 207 35.79 -0.61 30.14
CA LEU A 207 35.42 -1.23 28.87
C LEU A 207 33.90 -1.21 28.68
N PHE A 208 33.14 -1.48 29.74
CA PHE A 208 31.68 -1.50 29.72
C PHE A 208 31.08 -0.29 30.47
N PRO A 209 31.00 0.90 29.83
CA PRO A 209 30.60 2.16 30.47
C PRO A 209 29.18 2.15 31.08
N PHE A 210 28.31 1.23 30.67
CA PHE A 210 26.96 1.05 31.23
C PHE A 210 26.81 -0.20 32.11
N GLY A 211 27.88 -0.97 32.34
CA GLY A 211 27.81 -2.20 33.13
C GLY A 211 27.45 -1.98 34.59
N VAL A 212 26.69 -2.92 35.17
CA VAL A 212 26.31 -2.90 36.59
C VAL A 212 26.63 -4.23 37.24
N ILE A 213 27.34 -4.22 38.37
CA ILE A 213 27.65 -5.40 39.17
C ILE A 213 26.77 -5.39 40.42
N MET A 214 26.11 -6.51 40.71
CA MET A 214 25.20 -6.67 41.85
C MET A 214 25.51 -7.92 42.67
N ASN A 215 25.37 -7.82 43.99
CA ASN A 215 25.56 -8.92 44.92
C ASN A 215 24.29 -9.77 45.10
N LYS A 216 24.38 -10.83 45.91
CA LYS A 216 23.27 -11.74 46.23
C LYS A 216 22.04 -11.03 46.83
N ASP A 217 22.25 -9.94 47.56
CA ASP A 217 21.21 -9.13 48.19
C ASP A 217 20.63 -8.08 47.23
N MET A 218 20.89 -8.19 45.92
CA MET A 218 20.45 -7.23 44.89
C MET A 218 20.91 -5.80 45.18
N ARG A 219 22.11 -5.63 45.73
CA ARG A 219 22.77 -4.34 45.93
C ARG A 219 23.89 -4.12 44.92
N ILE A 220 24.04 -2.88 44.48
CA ILE A 220 25.01 -2.51 43.45
C ILE A 220 26.42 -2.43 44.05
N LEU A 221 27.35 -3.24 43.57
CA LEU A 221 28.76 -3.25 43.96
C LEU A 221 29.62 -2.34 43.07
N GLY A 222 29.27 -2.21 41.79
CA GLY A 222 30.05 -1.45 40.82
C GLY A 222 29.22 -1.01 39.64
N VAL A 223 29.54 0.16 39.10
CA VAL A 223 28.82 0.79 37.99
C VAL A 223 29.82 1.40 37.01
N GLY A 224 29.54 1.30 35.71
CA GLY A 224 30.31 2.01 34.69
C GLY A 224 30.15 3.53 34.77
N ASP A 225 31.20 4.26 34.40
CA ASP A 225 31.29 5.72 34.56
C ASP A 225 30.15 6.48 33.85
N LYS A 226 29.74 6.02 32.67
CA LYS A 226 28.67 6.70 31.90
C LYS A 226 27.29 6.47 32.46
N LEU A 227 27.02 5.30 33.05
CA LEU A 227 25.77 5.09 33.77
C LEU A 227 25.68 5.97 35.03
N LEU A 228 26.81 6.15 35.72
CA LEU A 228 26.91 7.05 36.87
C LEU A 228 26.61 8.50 36.47
N GLN A 229 27.21 8.97 35.37
CA GLN A 229 26.95 10.29 34.80
C GLN A 229 25.47 10.46 34.40
N ALA A 230 24.90 9.44 33.73
CA ALA A 230 23.51 9.45 33.29
C ALA A 230 22.48 9.46 34.44
N TRP A 231 22.82 8.91 35.60
CA TRP A 231 21.95 8.90 36.79
C TRP A 231 21.93 10.25 37.53
N GLY A 232 23.06 10.97 37.53
CA GLY A 232 23.20 12.25 38.25
C GLY A 232 24.60 12.54 38.81
N GLY A 233 25.61 11.73 38.48
CA GLY A 233 27.02 12.01 38.79
C GLY A 233 27.45 11.82 40.25
N THR A 234 26.57 11.35 41.14
CA THR A 234 26.92 11.09 42.55
C THR A 234 27.28 9.63 42.79
N THR A 235 28.37 9.37 43.53
CA THR A 235 28.82 8.02 43.91
C THR A 235 27.88 7.27 44.86
N SER A 236 26.79 7.93 45.29
CA SER A 236 25.76 7.38 46.18
C SER A 236 24.96 6.22 45.55
N ILE A 237 25.16 5.91 44.27
CA ILE A 237 24.53 4.75 43.61
C ILE A 237 25.05 3.40 44.17
N LEU A 238 26.26 3.38 44.71
CA LEU A 238 26.88 2.18 45.26
C LEU A 238 26.16 1.74 46.55
N ASN A 239 26.02 0.43 46.74
CA ASN A 239 25.36 -0.22 47.88
C ASN A 239 23.84 0.04 48.03
N ARG A 240 23.21 0.76 47.08
CA ARG A 240 21.74 0.86 47.01
C ARG A 240 21.14 -0.40 46.42
N HIS A 241 19.87 -0.63 46.74
CA HIS A 241 19.12 -1.75 46.17
C HIS A 241 18.77 -1.47 44.71
N VAL A 242 18.96 -2.46 43.82
CA VAL A 242 18.82 -2.27 42.36
C VAL A 242 17.40 -1.82 41.99
N SER A 243 16.36 -2.22 42.73
CA SER A 243 14.96 -1.80 42.49
C SER A 243 14.68 -0.32 42.73
N GLU A 244 15.53 0.40 43.48
CA GLU A 244 15.38 1.85 43.70
C GLU A 244 15.84 2.65 42.47
N ILE A 245 16.75 2.07 41.68
CA ILE A 245 17.43 2.73 40.56
C ILE A 245 16.87 2.22 39.23
N PHE A 246 16.51 0.94 39.17
CA PHE A 246 16.06 0.29 37.95
C PHE A 246 14.66 -0.28 38.11
N LYS A 247 13.81 0.02 37.13
CA LYS A 247 12.52 -0.62 36.96
C LYS A 247 12.61 -1.69 35.89
N LEU A 248 12.27 -2.93 36.26
CA LEU A 248 12.23 -4.06 35.34
C LEU A 248 11.07 -3.91 34.33
N ARG A 249 11.39 -3.75 33.05
CA ARG A 249 10.39 -3.70 31.95
C ARG A 249 10.24 -5.06 31.28
N ARG A 250 11.35 -5.78 31.08
CA ARG A 250 11.36 -7.15 30.58
C ARG A 250 12.39 -8.00 31.33
N PRO A 251 12.06 -9.26 31.66
CA PRO A 251 10.81 -9.98 31.36
C PRO A 251 9.62 -9.53 32.23
N LYS A 252 8.41 -9.46 31.63
CA LYS A 252 7.17 -9.01 32.32
C LYS A 252 6.62 -10.07 33.27
N GLY A 253 6.08 -9.64 34.41
CA GLY A 253 5.38 -10.52 35.36
C GLY A 253 6.29 -11.41 36.20
N ILE A 254 7.60 -11.13 36.23
CA ILE A 254 8.57 -11.83 37.07
C ILE A 254 9.06 -10.83 38.12
N PRO A 255 8.99 -11.16 39.42
CA PRO A 255 9.55 -10.28 40.44
C PRO A 255 11.07 -10.26 40.31
N PHE A 256 11.64 -9.06 40.40
CA PHE A 256 13.06 -8.84 40.23
C PHE A 256 13.84 -9.29 41.47
N THR A 257 14.14 -10.59 41.51
CA THR A 257 14.82 -11.27 42.64
C THR A 257 16.01 -12.07 42.14
N TRP A 258 16.99 -12.30 43.02
CA TRP A 258 18.21 -13.04 42.71
C TRP A 258 17.94 -14.42 42.10
N GLY A 259 17.03 -15.20 42.69
CA GLY A 259 16.70 -16.55 42.21
C GLY A 259 16.13 -16.55 40.79
N ASN A 260 15.27 -15.58 40.47
CA ASN A 260 14.70 -15.45 39.14
C ASN A 260 15.74 -14.99 38.11
N VAL A 261 16.65 -14.08 38.49
CA VAL A 261 17.72 -13.64 37.59
C VAL A 261 18.68 -14.79 37.28
N MET A 262 19.03 -15.61 38.26
CA MET A 262 19.88 -16.79 38.06
C MET A 262 19.26 -17.78 37.10
N TYR A 263 17.97 -18.06 37.27
CA TYR A 263 17.24 -18.96 36.39
C TYR A 263 17.11 -18.43 34.95
N LEU A 264 17.14 -17.11 34.77
CA LEU A 264 16.92 -16.42 33.49
C LEU A 264 18.20 -15.83 32.88
N HIS A 265 19.38 -16.37 33.21
CA HIS A 265 20.68 -15.87 32.73
C HIS A 265 20.82 -15.82 31.19
N SER A 266 20.06 -16.64 30.45
CA SER A 266 20.03 -16.65 28.98
C SER A 266 19.11 -15.57 28.38
N VAL A 267 18.27 -14.94 29.20
CA VAL A 267 17.25 -13.98 28.77
C VAL A 267 17.84 -12.57 28.72
N ILE A 268 17.40 -11.79 27.75
CA ILE A 268 17.76 -10.37 27.66
C ILE A 268 16.83 -9.55 28.55
N PHE A 269 17.43 -8.76 29.43
CA PHE A 269 16.73 -7.88 30.34
C PHE A 269 16.65 -6.48 29.75
N GLU A 270 15.50 -5.84 29.94
CA GLU A 270 15.30 -4.41 29.67
C GLU A 270 14.97 -3.73 31.00
N LEU A 271 15.86 -2.84 31.42
CA LEU A 271 15.75 -2.06 32.65
C LEU A 271 15.57 -0.58 32.29
N GLU A 272 14.66 0.08 32.97
CA GLU A 272 14.47 1.52 32.89
C GLU A 272 15.19 2.18 34.05
N LEU A 273 16.12 3.09 33.74
CA LEU A 273 16.86 3.88 34.72
C LEU A 273 16.00 5.04 35.22
N ILE A 274 15.83 5.13 36.54
CA ILE A 274 15.16 6.22 37.25
C ILE A 274 16.24 7.26 37.62
N ARG A 275 16.12 8.49 37.10
CA ARG A 275 17.11 9.56 37.37
C ARG A 275 16.98 10.11 38.78
N ALA A 276 18.09 10.58 39.35
CA ALA A 276 18.11 11.13 40.71
C ALA A 276 17.18 12.34 40.92
N ASN A 277 16.93 13.18 39.89
CA ASN A 277 16.04 14.34 40.00
C ASN A 277 14.56 13.97 40.19
N ASP A 278 14.12 12.81 39.71
CA ASP A 278 12.74 12.34 39.94
C ASP A 278 12.56 11.83 41.38
N TYR A 279 13.66 11.49 42.07
CA TYR A 279 13.64 11.08 43.48
C TYR A 279 13.32 12.25 44.41
N PHE A 280 13.82 13.45 44.11
CA PHE A 280 13.58 14.67 44.92
C PHE A 280 12.19 15.31 44.71
N MET A 281 11.47 14.95 43.64
CA MET A 281 10.12 15.47 43.37
C MET A 281 9.01 14.64 44.02
N ILE A 282 9.30 13.41 44.46
CA ILE A 282 8.31 12.53 45.11
C ILE A 282 8.04 12.98 46.56
N ASP A 283 9.01 13.62 47.23
CA ASP A 283 8.86 14.11 48.61
C ASP A 283 8.17 15.49 48.72
N SER A 284 7.88 16.16 47.59
CA SER A 284 7.34 17.54 47.59
C SER A 284 6.00 17.69 46.86
N ASN A 285 5.06 16.77 47.02
CA ASN A 285 3.70 16.92 46.50
C ASN A 285 2.66 16.99 47.62
N ASN A 286 2.52 18.19 48.19
CA ASN A 286 1.35 18.59 48.94
C ASN A 286 0.91 20.02 48.53
N MET A 287 0.77 20.27 47.23
CA MET A 287 0.01 21.42 46.69
C MET A 287 -0.54 21.09 45.28
N PRO A 288 -1.84 21.32 45.02
CA PRO A 288 -2.41 21.11 43.69
C PRO A 288 -2.19 22.36 42.84
N SER A 289 -1.49 22.23 41.70
CA SER A 289 -1.49 23.27 40.67
C SER A 289 -2.42 22.89 39.53
N THR A 290 -3.43 23.73 39.38
CA THR A 290 -4.38 23.82 38.28
C THR A 290 -3.67 24.18 36.97
N SER A 291 -3.80 23.35 35.94
CA SER A 291 -3.91 23.85 34.57
C SER A 291 -4.70 22.89 33.68
N SER A 292 -5.55 23.55 32.91
CA SER A 292 -6.65 23.07 32.08
C SER A 292 -6.23 22.18 30.92
N GLY A 293 -7.17 21.33 30.51
CA GLY A 293 -7.04 20.44 29.38
C GLY A 293 -6.90 21.14 28.02
N LEU A 294 -6.53 20.29 27.06
CA LEU A 294 -6.40 20.50 25.62
C LEU A 294 -5.09 21.15 25.19
N ASP A 295 -4.04 20.33 25.12
CA ASP A 295 -3.18 20.34 23.94
C ASP A 295 -2.51 18.98 23.65
N ARG A 296 -2.93 18.44 22.50
CA ARG A 296 -2.24 17.61 21.50
C ARG A 296 -1.15 16.62 21.97
N ARG A 297 -1.51 15.34 21.81
CA ARG A 297 -0.65 14.14 21.81
C ARG A 297 0.62 14.34 20.96
N GLY A 298 1.76 14.53 21.62
CA GLY A 298 3.05 14.56 20.92
C GLY A 298 4.26 14.99 21.75
N SER A 299 4.32 14.75 23.07
CA SER A 299 5.50 15.16 23.88
C SER A 299 5.48 14.66 25.33
N GLN A 300 5.18 13.38 25.57
CA GLN A 300 5.51 12.73 26.85
C GLN A 300 6.45 11.54 26.59
N GLY A 301 7.73 11.69 26.90
CA GLY A 301 8.69 10.58 26.78
C GLY A 301 10.18 10.91 26.92
N ALA A 302 10.58 12.18 26.97
CA ALA A 302 11.99 12.52 27.21
C ALA A 302 12.29 12.53 28.72
N ARG A 303 12.83 11.41 29.27
CA ARG A 303 13.71 11.39 30.47
C ARG A 303 14.20 10.01 30.90
N SER A 304 13.47 8.92 30.63
CA SER A 304 13.85 7.58 31.10
C SER A 304 14.83 6.89 30.14
N ILE A 305 16.02 6.53 30.61
CA ILE A 305 17.01 5.79 29.81
C ILE A 305 16.66 4.29 29.91
N LEU A 306 16.44 3.65 28.77
CA LEU A 306 16.21 2.21 28.69
C LEU A 306 17.51 1.49 28.38
N LEU A 307 17.89 0.54 29.23
CA LEU A 307 19.09 -0.27 29.09
C LEU A 307 18.69 -1.69 28.73
N LYS A 308 19.28 -2.23 27.65
CA LYS A 308 19.09 -3.61 27.22
C LYS A 308 20.39 -4.37 27.39
N GLY A 309 20.34 -5.55 28.00
CA GLY A 309 21.54 -6.33 28.28
C GLY A 309 21.29 -7.75 28.76
N GLN A 310 22.35 -8.54 28.85
CA GLN A 310 22.32 -9.87 29.46
C GLN A 310 22.83 -9.81 30.90
N MET A 311 22.30 -10.67 31.76
CA MET A 311 22.77 -10.87 33.13
C MET A 311 23.63 -12.12 33.16
N ARG A 312 24.88 -11.99 33.63
CA ARG A 312 25.83 -13.10 33.73
C ARG A 312 26.28 -13.25 35.18
N TYR A 313 26.26 -14.49 35.67
CA TYR A 313 26.83 -14.79 36.97
C TYR A 313 28.34 -15.00 36.85
N ILE A 314 29.09 -14.38 37.76
CA ILE A 314 30.53 -14.56 37.90
C ILE A 314 30.78 -15.32 39.20
N GLU A 315 31.30 -16.54 39.09
CA GLU A 315 31.53 -17.43 40.23
C GLU A 315 32.56 -16.87 41.21
N ASP A 316 33.66 -16.30 40.69
CA ASP A 316 34.78 -15.77 41.48
C ASP A 316 34.36 -14.67 42.47
N ILE A 317 33.48 -13.77 42.04
CA ILE A 317 33.02 -12.60 42.82
C ILE A 317 31.68 -12.91 43.50
N LYS A 318 31.05 -14.06 43.19
CA LYS A 318 29.69 -14.42 43.60
C LYS A 318 28.67 -13.30 43.34
N ALA A 319 28.83 -12.63 42.20
CA ALA A 319 28.06 -11.46 41.80
C ALA A 319 27.48 -11.65 40.40
N ILE A 320 26.37 -10.96 40.11
CA ILE A 320 25.80 -10.89 38.77
C ILE A 320 26.28 -9.60 38.13
N ILE A 321 26.73 -9.69 36.88
CA ILE A 321 27.00 -8.53 36.05
C ILE A 321 25.90 -8.37 34.99
N PHE A 322 25.33 -7.18 34.93
CA PHE A 322 24.45 -6.74 33.86
C PHE A 322 25.26 -5.99 32.81
N LEU A 323 25.53 -6.65 31.69
CA LEU A 323 26.22 -6.08 30.55
C LEU A 323 25.17 -5.50 29.61
N CYS A 324 25.04 -4.18 29.59
CA CYS A 324 23.98 -3.51 28.86
C CYS A 324 24.47 -2.36 27.99
N SER A 325 23.59 -1.97 27.07
CA SER A 325 23.72 -0.79 26.22
C SER A 325 22.39 -0.02 26.22
N PRO A 326 22.42 1.31 26.14
CA PRO A 326 21.20 2.10 26.00
C PRO A 326 20.49 1.77 24.69
N LEU A 327 19.16 1.66 24.75
CA LEU A 327 18.28 1.53 23.59
C LEU A 327 18.02 2.92 23.01
N ILE A 328 18.55 3.18 21.83
CA ILE A 328 18.45 4.46 21.13
C ILE A 328 17.86 4.21 19.75
N ASN A 329 16.79 4.90 19.39
CA ASN A 329 16.18 4.79 18.06
C ASN A 329 16.58 5.95 17.14
N SER A 330 16.90 7.12 17.69
CA SER A 330 17.30 8.31 16.95
C SER A 330 18.43 9.07 17.61
N LEU A 331 19.14 9.88 16.82
CA LEU A 331 20.17 10.79 17.35
C LEU A 331 19.59 11.86 18.28
N ASP A 332 18.36 12.30 18.03
CA ASP A 332 17.67 13.27 18.88
C ASP A 332 17.34 12.69 20.27
N GLU A 333 16.97 11.41 20.33
CA GLU A 333 16.78 10.70 21.60
C GLU A 333 18.07 10.65 22.42
N LEU A 334 19.22 10.47 21.77
CA LEU A 334 20.53 10.42 22.43
C LEU A 334 20.83 11.74 23.17
N LEU A 335 20.60 12.88 22.49
CA LEU A 335 20.76 14.21 23.07
C LEU A 335 19.76 14.46 24.20
N ASN A 336 18.49 14.06 24.04
CA ASN A 336 17.48 14.15 25.08
C ASN A 336 17.81 13.30 26.32
N MET A 337 18.52 12.19 26.12
CA MET A 337 19.06 11.36 27.21
C MET A 337 20.31 11.97 27.86
N GLY A 338 20.89 13.06 27.33
CA GLY A 338 22.13 13.64 27.84
C GLY A 338 23.34 12.71 27.65
N LEU A 339 23.26 11.82 26.67
CA LEU A 339 24.35 10.94 26.27
C LEU A 339 24.93 11.45 24.95
N TYR A 340 26.20 11.14 24.70
CA TYR A 340 26.87 11.42 23.43
C TYR A 340 27.27 10.12 22.75
N LEU A 341 27.54 10.19 21.43
CA LEU A 341 27.93 9.02 20.65
C LEU A 341 29.24 8.38 21.15
N ASN A 342 30.12 9.18 21.74
CA ASN A 342 31.38 8.72 22.34
C ASN A 342 31.20 8.05 23.70
N ASP A 343 30.04 8.17 24.34
CA ASP A 343 29.75 7.52 25.62
C ASP A 343 29.31 6.07 25.44
N LEU A 344 28.96 5.67 24.21
CA LEU A 344 28.57 4.30 23.87
C LEU A 344 29.77 3.35 23.87
N ASN A 345 29.51 2.06 24.08
CA ASN A 345 30.55 1.03 24.09
C ASN A 345 31.36 1.09 22.78
N PRO A 346 32.70 1.25 22.84
CA PRO A 346 33.53 1.38 21.64
C PRO A 346 33.64 0.08 20.85
N HIS A 347 33.52 -1.06 21.54
CA HIS A 347 33.59 -2.42 20.95
C HIS A 347 32.20 -3.03 20.74
N GLY A 348 31.13 -2.26 20.97
CA GLY A 348 29.75 -2.71 20.81
C GLY A 348 29.10 -2.19 19.53
N MET A 349 28.07 -2.88 19.06
CA MET A 349 27.32 -2.48 17.86
C MET A 349 26.39 -1.29 18.10
N SER A 350 26.24 -0.79 19.33
CA SER A 350 25.30 0.29 19.65
C SER A 350 25.61 1.58 18.89
N LYS A 351 26.89 1.92 18.74
CA LYS A 351 27.32 3.11 18.00
C LYS A 351 27.01 2.99 16.51
N GLU A 352 27.35 1.84 15.92
CA GLU A 352 27.05 1.56 14.51
C GLU A 352 25.55 1.49 14.25
N LEU A 353 24.76 0.94 15.16
CA LEU A 353 23.31 0.85 15.04
C LEU A 353 22.65 2.23 14.99
N VAL A 354 23.08 3.16 15.84
CA VAL A 354 22.57 4.54 15.84
C VAL A 354 22.90 5.23 14.50
N LEU A 355 24.13 5.04 14.00
CA LEU A 355 24.55 5.59 12.70
C LEU A 355 23.81 4.95 11.52
N ALA A 356 23.59 3.63 11.55
CA ALA A 356 22.85 2.90 10.53
C ALA A 356 21.36 3.31 10.51
N GLY A 357 20.75 3.52 11.69
CA GLY A 357 19.41 4.07 11.80
C GLY A 357 19.29 5.44 11.15
N TRP A 358 20.27 6.32 11.38
CA TRP A 358 20.33 7.64 10.74
C TRP A 358 20.46 7.55 9.21
N GLN A 359 21.35 6.69 8.70
CA GLN A 359 21.49 6.45 7.26
C GLN A 359 20.19 5.89 6.64
N HIS A 360 19.48 5.03 7.37
CA HIS A 360 18.21 4.46 6.90
C HIS A 360 17.12 5.52 6.80
N CYS A 361 17.07 6.50 7.70
CA CYS A 361 16.14 7.64 7.59
C CYS A 361 16.37 8.42 6.29
N GLY A 362 17.62 8.75 5.94
CA GLY A 362 17.92 9.42 4.68
C GLY A 362 17.54 8.60 3.45
N ARG A 363 17.71 7.27 3.50
CA ARG A 363 17.22 6.38 2.43
C ARG A 363 15.69 6.37 2.32
N LEU A 364 14.98 6.42 3.45
CA LEU A 364 13.52 6.49 3.46
C LEU A 364 13.02 7.80 2.87
N GLU A 365 13.63 8.94 3.22
CA GLU A 365 13.29 10.24 2.67
C GLU A 365 13.41 10.26 1.14
N MET A 366 14.53 9.76 0.59
CA MET A 366 14.68 9.61 -0.87
C MET A 366 13.61 8.71 -1.51
N MET A 367 13.17 7.66 -0.81
CA MET A 367 12.11 6.78 -1.33
C MET A 367 10.72 7.43 -1.27
N PHE A 368 10.46 8.26 -0.25
CA PHE A 368 9.23 9.06 -0.17
C PHE A 368 9.20 10.10 -1.29
N GLU A 369 10.30 10.83 -1.51
CA GLU A 369 10.41 11.81 -2.59
C GLU A 369 10.20 11.16 -3.96
N ARG A 370 10.81 10.00 -4.22
CA ARG A 370 10.57 9.23 -5.46
C ARG A 370 9.15 8.69 -5.60
N ALA A 371 8.46 8.43 -4.49
CA ALA A 371 7.07 7.99 -4.53
C ALA A 371 6.14 9.17 -4.84
N GLU A 372 6.42 10.33 -4.27
CA GLU A 372 5.70 11.57 -4.54
C GLU A 372 5.90 12.03 -5.99
N GLN A 373 7.13 12.01 -6.51
CA GLN A 373 7.42 12.29 -7.92
C GLN A 373 6.65 11.35 -8.87
N ARG A 374 6.62 10.04 -8.57
CA ARG A 374 5.81 9.10 -9.38
C ARG A 374 4.31 9.36 -9.26
N SER A 375 3.83 9.82 -8.11
CA SER A 375 2.43 10.20 -7.94
C SER A 375 2.07 11.41 -8.81
N THR A 376 2.93 12.42 -8.85
CA THR A 376 2.69 13.62 -9.66
C THR A 376 2.83 13.34 -11.16
N GLU A 377 3.79 12.52 -11.56
CA GLU A 377 3.91 12.02 -12.95
C GLU A 377 2.65 11.27 -13.40
N LEU A 378 2.12 10.41 -12.52
CA LEU A 378 0.90 9.66 -12.80
C LEU A 378 -0.31 10.58 -12.92
N GLU A 379 -0.45 11.56 -12.03
CA GLU A 379 -1.51 12.56 -12.08
C GLU A 379 -1.47 13.38 -13.38
N ASN A 380 -0.28 13.86 -13.76
CA ASN A 380 -0.07 14.56 -15.03
C ASN A 380 -0.43 13.68 -16.24
N SER A 381 -0.07 12.39 -16.19
CA SER A 381 -0.42 11.42 -17.23
C SER A 381 -1.92 11.19 -17.33
N TYR A 382 -2.63 11.14 -16.20
CA TYR A 382 -4.10 11.04 -16.17
C TYR A 382 -4.76 12.29 -16.77
N VAL A 383 -4.31 13.49 -16.41
CA VAL A 383 -4.83 14.74 -16.99
C VAL A 383 -4.59 14.79 -18.50
N LEU A 384 -3.40 14.36 -18.94
CA LEU A 384 -3.07 14.31 -20.36
C LEU A 384 -3.94 13.29 -21.10
N LEU A 385 -4.16 12.11 -20.53
CA LEU A 385 -5.03 11.07 -21.07
C LEU A 385 -6.47 11.58 -21.20
N ASP A 386 -6.98 12.30 -20.21
CA ASP A 386 -8.32 12.89 -20.25
C ASP A 386 -8.44 13.96 -21.36
N ARG A 387 -7.41 14.81 -21.53
CA ARG A 387 -7.35 15.76 -22.65
C ARG A 387 -7.34 15.06 -24.01
N TRP A 388 -6.54 14.01 -24.18
CA TRP A 388 -6.50 13.24 -25.43
C TRP A 388 -7.81 12.53 -25.71
N LYS A 389 -8.47 12.02 -24.66
CA LYS A 389 -9.79 11.42 -24.76
C LYS A 389 -10.82 12.46 -25.24
N ASN A 390 -10.88 13.63 -24.61
CA ASN A 390 -11.80 14.70 -25.01
C ASN A 390 -11.55 15.17 -26.45
N LYS A 391 -10.28 15.32 -26.86
CA LYS A 391 -9.93 15.66 -28.25
C LYS A 391 -10.30 14.57 -29.25
N SER A 392 -10.15 13.30 -28.87
CA SER A 392 -10.59 12.16 -29.67
C SER A 392 -12.11 12.14 -29.82
N ASP A 393 -12.85 12.48 -28.76
CA ASP A 393 -14.31 12.53 -28.77
C ASP A 393 -14.82 13.68 -29.64
N GLU A 394 -14.23 14.86 -29.54
CA GLU A 394 -14.53 16.02 -30.39
C GLU A 394 -14.34 15.70 -31.89
N LEU A 395 -13.22 15.07 -32.25
CA LEU A 395 -12.94 14.63 -33.61
C LEU A 395 -13.94 13.58 -34.10
N LEU A 396 -14.32 12.62 -33.26
CA LEU A 396 -15.30 11.60 -33.63
C LEU A 396 -16.68 12.22 -33.91
N TYR A 397 -17.16 13.11 -33.04
CA TYR A 397 -18.45 13.80 -33.23
C TYR A 397 -18.45 14.76 -34.43
N SER A 398 -17.27 15.26 -34.83
CA SER A 398 -17.14 16.05 -36.06
C SER A 398 -17.33 15.24 -37.35
N MET A 399 -17.13 13.91 -37.30
CA MET A 399 -17.20 13.02 -38.47
C MET A 399 -18.53 12.28 -38.59
N ILE A 400 -19.18 11.99 -37.46
CA ILE A 400 -20.36 11.13 -37.37
C ILE A 400 -21.31 11.73 -36.34
N PRO A 401 -22.64 11.65 -36.52
CA PRO A 401 -23.56 12.20 -35.54
C PRO A 401 -23.38 11.60 -34.14
N GLN A 402 -23.60 12.42 -33.11
CA GLN A 402 -23.37 12.05 -31.72
C GLN A 402 -24.10 10.76 -31.30
N THR A 403 -25.38 10.63 -31.66
CA THR A 403 -26.19 9.44 -31.31
C THR A 403 -25.70 8.15 -31.95
N VAL A 404 -25.02 8.25 -33.10
CA VAL A 404 -24.41 7.11 -33.80
C VAL A 404 -23.02 6.83 -33.24
N ALA A 405 -22.22 7.87 -32.97
CA ALA A 405 -20.90 7.75 -32.38
C ALA A 405 -20.94 7.07 -30.99
N ASP A 406 -21.92 7.42 -30.15
CA ASP A 406 -22.10 6.82 -28.83
C ASP A 406 -22.48 5.33 -28.92
N ARG A 407 -23.32 4.96 -29.90
CA ARG A 407 -23.66 3.55 -30.18
C ARG A 407 -22.42 2.76 -30.61
N LEU A 408 -21.60 3.31 -31.49
CA LEU A 408 -20.34 2.67 -31.91
C LEU A 408 -19.35 2.54 -30.73
N ARG A 409 -19.26 3.55 -29.87
CA ARG A 409 -18.41 3.52 -28.67
C ARG A 409 -18.85 2.46 -27.66
N ALA A 410 -20.16 2.21 -27.55
CA ALA A 410 -20.72 1.13 -26.73
C ALA A 410 -20.45 -0.29 -27.30
N GLY A 411 -19.76 -0.39 -28.45
CA GLY A 411 -19.40 -1.65 -29.09
C GLY A 411 -20.46 -2.18 -30.07
N ALA A 412 -21.45 -1.36 -30.45
CA ALA A 412 -22.40 -1.73 -31.49
C ALA A 412 -21.69 -1.87 -32.84
N SER A 413 -22.07 -2.89 -33.62
CA SER A 413 -21.53 -3.09 -34.97
C SER A 413 -21.99 -1.97 -35.92
N SER A 414 -21.21 -1.65 -36.95
CA SER A 414 -21.60 -0.63 -37.95
C SER A 414 -22.93 -0.98 -38.65
N LEU A 415 -23.23 -2.27 -38.80
CA LEU A 415 -24.49 -2.80 -39.36
C LEU A 415 -25.70 -2.53 -38.47
N SER A 416 -25.55 -2.56 -37.15
CA SER A 416 -26.64 -2.24 -36.22
C SER A 416 -27.00 -0.76 -36.19
N THR A 417 -26.22 0.09 -36.84
CA THR A 417 -26.52 1.53 -36.99
C THR A 417 -27.28 1.84 -38.28
N CYS A 418 -27.56 0.85 -39.14
CA CYS A 418 -28.41 1.04 -40.30
C CYS A 418 -29.88 1.18 -39.87
N GLU A 419 -30.51 2.30 -40.20
CA GLU A 419 -31.89 2.60 -39.87
C GLU A 419 -32.66 3.07 -41.12
N SER A 420 -33.91 2.63 -41.23
CA SER A 420 -34.85 3.09 -42.26
C SER A 420 -35.70 4.22 -41.71
N PHE A 421 -35.75 5.33 -42.43
CA PHE A 421 -36.54 6.50 -42.12
C PHE A 421 -37.69 6.61 -43.13
N GLU A 422 -38.92 6.78 -42.63
CA GLU A 422 -40.13 6.85 -43.47
C GLU A 422 -40.18 8.15 -44.27
N SER A 423 -39.73 9.25 -43.67
CA SER A 423 -39.68 10.57 -44.30
C SER A 423 -38.47 11.33 -43.77
N ILE A 424 -37.57 11.70 -44.69
CA ILE A 424 -36.49 12.66 -44.48
C ILE A 424 -36.54 13.72 -45.57
N THR A 425 -35.98 14.90 -45.30
CA THR A 425 -35.79 15.93 -46.32
C THR A 425 -34.30 16.07 -46.63
N VAL A 426 -33.94 15.89 -47.89
CA VAL A 426 -32.56 16.00 -48.38
C VAL A 426 -32.39 17.29 -49.18
N LEU A 427 -31.30 17.99 -48.91
CA LEU A 427 -30.87 19.23 -49.55
C LEU A 427 -29.59 18.97 -50.36
N PHE A 428 -29.60 19.35 -51.64
CA PHE A 428 -28.40 19.49 -52.45
C PHE A 428 -28.23 20.96 -52.84
N CYS A 429 -27.08 21.54 -52.48
CA CYS A 429 -26.71 22.91 -52.82
C CYS A 429 -25.43 22.91 -53.64
N GLU A 430 -25.49 23.29 -54.92
CA GLU A 430 -24.33 23.45 -55.78
C GLU A 430 -23.90 24.91 -55.84
N LEU A 431 -22.60 25.15 -55.66
CA LEU A 431 -21.97 26.43 -55.92
C LEU A 431 -21.68 26.54 -57.44
N CYS A 432 -22.31 27.48 -58.13
CA CYS A 432 -22.11 27.75 -59.57
C CYS A 432 -20.95 28.73 -59.79
N ASP A 433 -20.42 28.76 -61.03
CA ASP A 433 -19.41 29.73 -61.53
C ASP A 433 -17.97 29.54 -61.02
N PHE A 434 -17.50 28.29 -60.93
CA PHE A 434 -16.11 27.96 -60.58
C PHE A 434 -15.32 27.46 -61.80
N ASP A 435 -15.22 28.26 -62.85
CA ASP A 435 -14.34 27.95 -63.99
C ASP A 435 -12.93 28.50 -63.72
N TYR A 436 -11.94 27.61 -63.64
CA TYR A 436 -10.54 27.98 -63.39
C TYR A 436 -9.63 27.47 -64.51
N SER A 437 -8.72 28.34 -64.94
CA SER A 437 -7.69 28.04 -65.94
C SER A 437 -6.26 28.15 -65.40
N THR A 438 -6.06 28.67 -64.18
CA THR A 438 -4.74 28.91 -63.55
C THR A 438 -4.65 28.34 -62.12
N ILE A 439 -3.43 28.03 -61.65
CA ILE A 439 -3.15 27.46 -60.32
C ILE A 439 -3.49 28.46 -59.20
N GLU A 440 -3.24 29.75 -59.40
CA GLU A 440 -3.56 30.81 -58.44
C GLU A 440 -5.07 30.96 -58.26
N GLY A 441 -5.84 30.95 -59.36
CA GLY A 441 -7.31 30.94 -59.31
C GLY A 441 -7.88 29.72 -58.59
N ALA A 442 -7.22 28.55 -58.70
CA ALA A 442 -7.62 27.36 -57.97
C ALA A 442 -7.43 27.49 -56.44
N MET A 443 -6.35 28.16 -55.97
CA MET A 443 -6.16 28.41 -54.53
C MET A 443 -7.20 29.38 -53.97
N ASP A 444 -7.49 30.47 -54.70
CA ASP A 444 -8.50 31.46 -54.29
C ASP A 444 -9.91 30.86 -54.25
N ILE A 445 -10.22 29.94 -55.16
CA ILE A 445 -11.46 29.18 -55.17
C ILE A 445 -11.57 28.27 -53.95
N VAL A 446 -10.51 27.54 -53.58
CA VAL A 446 -10.54 26.67 -52.40
C VAL A 446 -10.79 27.48 -51.13
N LEU A 447 -10.13 28.64 -50.98
CA LEU A 447 -10.35 29.56 -49.86
C LEU A 447 -11.79 30.09 -49.85
N SER A 448 -12.32 30.44 -51.02
CA SER A 448 -13.68 30.93 -51.22
C SER A 448 -14.73 29.87 -50.87
N MET A 449 -14.56 28.64 -51.35
CA MET A 449 -15.43 27.50 -51.04
C MET A 449 -15.39 27.18 -49.54
N ASN A 450 -14.22 27.18 -48.91
CA ASN A 450 -14.10 26.93 -47.49
C ASN A 450 -14.83 28.00 -46.66
N ALA A 451 -14.77 29.28 -47.05
CA ALA A 451 -15.49 30.36 -46.40
C ALA A 451 -17.02 30.18 -46.52
N VAL A 452 -17.51 29.84 -47.72
CA VAL A 452 -18.95 29.60 -47.95
C VAL A 452 -19.43 28.37 -47.18
N PHE A 453 -18.71 27.24 -47.25
CA PHE A 453 -19.09 26.03 -46.52
C PHE A 453 -19.00 26.19 -45.00
N SER A 454 -18.04 26.97 -44.47
CA SER A 454 -18.00 27.27 -43.03
C SER A 454 -19.22 28.08 -42.59
N CYS A 455 -19.70 29.01 -43.44
CA CYS A 455 -20.94 29.73 -43.19
C CYS A 455 -22.15 28.79 -43.23
N PHE A 456 -22.18 27.86 -44.19
CA PHE A 456 -23.25 26.88 -44.29
C PHE A 456 -23.29 25.97 -43.06
N ASP A 457 -22.15 25.45 -42.62
CA ASP A 457 -22.03 24.62 -41.42
C ASP A 457 -22.63 25.33 -40.19
N THR A 458 -22.32 26.63 -40.02
CA THR A 458 -22.85 27.44 -38.90
C THR A 458 -24.37 27.60 -38.96
N LEU A 459 -24.94 27.77 -40.16
CA LEU A 459 -26.39 27.88 -40.36
C LEU A 459 -27.09 26.52 -40.15
N MET A 460 -26.49 25.42 -40.61
CA MET A 460 -27.05 24.07 -40.46
C MET A 460 -27.23 23.70 -38.97
N ASP A 461 -26.24 24.03 -38.14
CA ASP A 461 -26.28 23.79 -36.69
C ASP A 461 -27.43 24.55 -36.00
N GLN A 462 -27.81 25.74 -36.48
CA GLN A 462 -28.89 26.54 -35.91
C GLN A 462 -30.29 25.95 -36.16
N PHE A 463 -30.45 25.21 -37.26
CA PHE A 463 -31.73 24.67 -37.71
C PHE A 463 -31.85 23.16 -37.55
N ASN A 464 -30.94 22.53 -36.79
CA ASN A 464 -30.89 21.08 -36.59
C ASN A 464 -30.90 20.30 -37.93
N VAL A 465 -30.10 20.76 -38.90
CA VAL A 465 -29.90 20.06 -40.17
C VAL A 465 -28.51 19.41 -40.15
N TYR A 466 -28.43 18.12 -40.47
CA TYR A 466 -27.18 17.38 -40.44
C TYR A 466 -26.45 17.47 -41.79
N LYS A 467 -25.18 17.85 -41.75
CA LYS A 467 -24.27 17.82 -42.90
C LYS A 467 -23.86 16.38 -43.21
N VAL A 468 -24.16 15.92 -44.42
CA VAL A 468 -23.85 14.54 -44.84
C VAL A 468 -22.46 14.44 -45.44
N GLU A 469 -22.28 15.05 -46.61
CA GLU A 469 -21.01 15.04 -47.33
C GLU A 469 -20.93 16.17 -48.35
N THR A 470 -19.73 16.42 -48.87
CA THR A 470 -19.49 17.33 -49.99
C THR A 470 -18.90 16.55 -51.15
N VAL A 471 -19.46 16.76 -52.35
CA VAL A 471 -18.99 16.13 -53.59
C VAL A 471 -18.63 17.25 -54.57
N GLY A 472 -17.34 17.61 -54.62
CA GLY A 472 -16.86 18.72 -55.45
C GLY A 472 -17.45 20.06 -55.00
N SER A 473 -18.21 20.71 -55.89
CA SER A 473 -18.92 21.98 -55.63
C SER A 473 -20.29 21.81 -54.97
N VAL A 474 -20.70 20.56 -54.71
CA VAL A 474 -22.03 20.24 -54.19
C VAL A 474 -21.97 19.93 -52.70
N TYR A 475 -22.82 20.60 -51.94
CA TYR A 475 -23.00 20.45 -50.51
C TYR A 475 -24.31 19.68 -50.23
N MET A 476 -24.21 18.54 -49.55
CA MET A 476 -25.35 17.68 -49.22
C MET A 476 -25.66 17.76 -47.72
N ALA A 477 -26.93 18.01 -47.39
CA ALA A 477 -27.43 18.03 -46.02
C ALA A 477 -28.78 17.30 -45.93
N ALA A 478 -29.14 16.84 -44.74
CA ALA A 478 -30.41 16.16 -44.50
C ALA A 478 -31.00 16.53 -43.14
N SER A 479 -32.33 16.55 -43.04
CA SER A 479 -33.06 16.67 -41.78
C SER A 479 -34.07 15.52 -41.64
N GLY A 480 -34.40 15.15 -40.41
CA GLY A 480 -35.20 13.98 -40.07
C GLY A 480 -34.39 12.70 -39.80
N ALA A 481 -33.06 12.79 -39.92
CA ALA A 481 -32.11 11.74 -39.57
C ALA A 481 -30.74 12.37 -39.22
N PRO A 482 -29.97 11.80 -38.27
CA PRO A 482 -30.24 10.55 -37.54
C PRO A 482 -31.36 10.66 -36.50
N ASP A 483 -31.63 11.86 -36.00
CA ASP A 483 -32.69 12.11 -35.02
C ASP A 483 -33.98 12.46 -35.78
N ARG A 484 -35.05 11.70 -35.50
CA ARG A 484 -36.35 11.88 -36.15
C ARG A 484 -36.96 13.21 -35.70
N ASN A 485 -37.34 14.04 -36.67
CA ASN A 485 -37.97 15.34 -36.43
C ASN A 485 -39.14 15.51 -37.39
N GLU A 486 -40.33 15.79 -36.89
CA GLU A 486 -41.53 16.01 -37.73
C GLU A 486 -41.44 17.28 -38.58
N ASN A 487 -40.68 18.28 -38.12
CA ASN A 487 -40.47 19.54 -38.84
C ASN A 487 -39.29 19.48 -39.83
N HIS A 488 -38.85 18.28 -40.23
CA HIS A 488 -37.68 18.09 -41.08
C HIS A 488 -37.73 18.92 -42.38
N ALA A 489 -38.90 19.00 -43.02
CA ALA A 489 -39.08 19.73 -44.27
C ALA A 489 -39.03 21.26 -44.06
N GLN A 490 -39.60 21.73 -42.95
CA GLN A 490 -39.59 23.15 -42.59
C GLN A 490 -38.16 23.62 -42.27
N ASN A 491 -37.43 22.86 -41.46
CA ASN A 491 -36.05 23.19 -41.11
C ASN A 491 -35.15 23.33 -42.36
N VAL A 492 -35.28 22.40 -43.32
CA VAL A 492 -34.51 22.47 -44.57
C VAL A 492 -34.94 23.65 -45.44
N ALA A 493 -36.24 23.97 -45.50
CA ALA A 493 -36.73 25.12 -46.24
C ALA A 493 -36.22 26.45 -45.65
N ASP A 494 -36.28 26.60 -44.32
CA ASP A 494 -35.83 27.78 -43.60
C ASP A 494 -34.32 27.99 -43.78
N VAL A 495 -33.52 26.93 -43.63
CA VAL A 495 -32.08 26.97 -43.93
C VAL A 495 -31.84 27.39 -45.37
N SER A 496 -32.56 26.81 -46.32
CA SER A 496 -32.34 27.11 -47.73
C SER A 496 -32.60 28.58 -48.08
N LEU A 497 -33.60 29.20 -47.45
CA LEU A 497 -33.83 30.63 -47.58
C LEU A 497 -32.68 31.45 -47.00
N GLN A 498 -32.20 31.09 -45.80
CA GLN A 498 -31.08 31.78 -45.17
C GLN A 498 -29.76 31.61 -45.93
N LEU A 499 -29.52 30.45 -46.55
CA LEU A 499 -28.36 30.21 -47.40
C LEU A 499 -28.37 31.15 -48.61
N ILE A 500 -29.51 31.31 -49.28
CA ILE A 500 -29.65 32.22 -50.42
C ILE A 500 -29.40 33.68 -50.00
N GLU A 501 -29.95 34.09 -48.85
CA GLU A 501 -29.78 35.44 -48.33
C GLU A 501 -28.33 35.72 -47.92
N HIS A 502 -27.69 34.80 -47.18
CA HIS A 502 -26.31 34.95 -46.74
C HIS A 502 -25.33 34.96 -47.90
N VAL A 503 -25.50 34.09 -48.91
CA VAL A 503 -24.63 34.10 -50.09
C VAL A 503 -24.73 35.42 -50.86
N ARG A 504 -25.93 36.00 -51.00
CA ARG A 504 -26.10 37.34 -51.62
C ARG A 504 -25.40 38.45 -50.85
N SER A 505 -25.28 38.31 -49.53
CA SER A 505 -24.61 39.29 -48.66
C SER A 505 -23.09 39.09 -48.56
N LEU A 506 -22.60 37.91 -48.93
CA LEU A 506 -21.22 37.52 -48.73
C LEU A 506 -20.32 38.18 -49.78
N LYS A 507 -19.51 39.15 -49.34
CA LYS A 507 -18.44 39.71 -50.18
C LYS A 507 -17.19 38.87 -50.02
N LEU A 508 -16.86 38.07 -51.03
CA LEU A 508 -15.65 37.26 -50.98
C LEU A 508 -14.38 38.09 -51.22
N PRO A 509 -13.24 37.70 -50.62
CA PRO A 509 -11.95 38.35 -50.82
C PRO A 509 -11.50 38.40 -52.28
N SER A 510 -11.95 37.43 -53.08
CA SER A 510 -11.65 37.25 -54.50
C SER A 510 -12.50 38.12 -55.44
N GLY A 511 -13.53 38.82 -54.94
CA GLY A 511 -14.42 39.67 -55.75
C GLY A 511 -15.37 38.91 -56.69
N LEU A 512 -15.39 37.58 -56.63
CA LEU A 512 -16.30 36.71 -57.39
C LEU A 512 -17.71 36.74 -56.77
N ASP A 513 -18.73 36.90 -57.62
CA ASP A 513 -20.14 36.79 -57.24
C ASP A 513 -20.54 35.30 -57.29
N ILE A 514 -20.73 34.70 -56.12
CA ILE A 514 -21.06 33.27 -56.02
C ILE A 514 -22.57 33.11 -56.14
N ARG A 515 -23.00 32.29 -57.10
CA ARG A 515 -24.40 31.89 -57.25
C ARG A 515 -24.59 30.47 -56.79
N ILE A 516 -25.70 30.21 -56.08
CA ILE A 516 -26.04 28.86 -55.62
C ILE A 516 -27.27 28.32 -56.31
N ARG A 517 -27.31 27.00 -56.40
CA ARG A 517 -28.43 26.23 -56.93
C ARG A 517 -28.86 25.19 -55.91
N ILE A 518 -30.12 25.25 -55.49
CA ILE A 518 -30.65 24.40 -54.42
C ILE A 518 -31.74 23.48 -54.97
N GLY A 519 -31.64 22.18 -54.67
CA GLY A 519 -32.68 21.18 -54.86
C GLY A 519 -33.05 20.51 -53.54
N ILE A 520 -34.36 20.40 -53.28
CA ILE A 520 -34.90 19.81 -52.05
C ILE A 520 -35.92 18.75 -52.42
N HIS A 521 -35.83 17.58 -51.80
CA HIS A 521 -36.85 16.55 -51.91
C HIS A 521 -37.03 15.81 -50.59
N SER A 522 -38.27 15.40 -50.33
CA SER A 522 -38.65 14.65 -49.14
C SER A 522 -39.16 13.26 -49.50
N GLY A 523 -38.79 12.26 -48.73
CA GLY A 523 -39.24 10.87 -48.92
C GLY A 523 -38.46 9.86 -48.07
N PRO A 524 -38.72 8.56 -48.24
CA PRO A 524 -38.09 7.51 -47.45
C PRO A 524 -36.61 7.30 -47.84
N ALA A 525 -35.76 7.06 -46.85
CA ALA A 525 -34.36 6.73 -47.07
C ALA A 525 -33.79 5.84 -45.97
N VAL A 526 -32.73 5.11 -46.28
CA VAL A 526 -31.96 4.31 -45.33
C VAL A 526 -30.65 5.06 -45.03
N ALA A 527 -30.31 5.21 -43.76
CA ALA A 527 -29.05 5.81 -43.36
C ALA A 527 -28.24 4.85 -42.48
N GLY A 528 -26.91 4.93 -42.57
CA GLY A 528 -26.03 4.04 -41.81
C GLY A 528 -24.54 4.38 -41.97
N VAL A 529 -23.72 3.79 -41.12
CA VAL A 529 -22.26 4.01 -41.13
C VAL A 529 -21.60 3.06 -42.12
N VAL A 530 -20.88 3.61 -43.09
CA VAL A 530 -20.16 2.86 -44.13
C VAL A 530 -18.66 3.09 -43.99
N GLY A 531 -17.89 2.00 -44.13
CA GLY A 531 -16.42 2.02 -44.09
C GLY A 531 -15.84 1.75 -42.70
N ILE A 532 -14.79 0.93 -42.65
CA ILE A 532 -14.11 0.54 -41.39
C ILE A 532 -12.97 1.52 -41.06
N LYS A 533 -12.21 1.97 -42.07
CA LYS A 533 -11.03 2.82 -41.88
C LYS A 533 -11.37 4.31 -41.79
N VAL A 534 -12.39 4.75 -42.53
CA VAL A 534 -12.92 6.11 -42.51
C VAL A 534 -14.44 5.97 -42.47
N PRO A 535 -15.03 5.81 -41.27
CA PRO A 535 -16.46 5.62 -41.13
C PRO A 535 -17.21 6.92 -41.50
N ARG A 536 -18.22 6.81 -42.37
CA ARG A 536 -19.06 7.93 -42.79
C ARG A 536 -20.53 7.57 -42.62
N TYR A 537 -21.33 8.52 -42.14
CA TYR A 537 -22.78 8.35 -42.06
C TYR A 537 -23.40 8.71 -43.41
N CYS A 538 -23.79 7.70 -44.18
CA CYS A 538 -24.25 7.85 -45.55
C CYS A 538 -25.76 7.57 -45.66
N PHE A 539 -26.39 8.19 -46.65
CA PHE A 539 -27.81 8.03 -46.97
C PHE A 539 -27.97 7.30 -48.30
N PHE A 540 -28.91 6.36 -48.36
CA PHE A 540 -29.22 5.56 -49.53
C PHE A 540 -30.73 5.56 -49.79
N GLY A 541 -31.13 5.64 -51.06
CA GLY A 541 -32.54 5.59 -51.47
C GLY A 541 -32.83 6.49 -52.65
N ASP A 542 -34.00 6.29 -53.27
CA ASP A 542 -34.44 7.08 -54.43
C ASP A 542 -34.66 8.56 -54.07
N THR A 543 -34.94 8.88 -52.81
CA THR A 543 -35.08 10.26 -52.34
C THR A 543 -33.78 11.06 -52.54
N VAL A 544 -32.61 10.46 -52.28
CA VAL A 544 -31.30 11.11 -52.48
C VAL A 544 -31.05 11.39 -53.97
N ASN A 545 -31.30 10.38 -54.82
CA ASN A 545 -31.14 10.52 -56.27
C ASN A 545 -32.11 11.55 -56.87
N THR A 546 -33.34 11.61 -56.36
CA THR A 546 -34.35 12.57 -56.79
C THR A 546 -33.96 13.98 -56.37
N ALA A 547 -33.52 14.19 -55.12
CA ALA A 547 -33.03 15.48 -54.64
C ALA A 547 -31.84 16.00 -55.48
N SER A 548 -30.90 15.12 -55.84
CA SER A 548 -29.78 15.45 -56.72
C SER A 548 -30.26 15.87 -58.12
N ARG A 549 -31.19 15.13 -58.74
CA ARG A 549 -31.78 15.51 -60.05
C ARG A 549 -32.52 16.84 -59.98
N MET A 550 -33.24 17.09 -58.89
CA MET A 550 -33.94 18.35 -58.65
C MET A 550 -32.96 19.52 -58.61
N GLN A 551 -31.82 19.34 -57.95
CA GLN A 551 -30.73 20.31 -57.97
C GLN A 551 -30.18 20.49 -59.39
N THR A 552 -29.91 19.44 -60.16
CA THR A 552 -29.38 19.60 -61.53
C THR A 552 -30.36 20.31 -62.47
N SER A 553 -31.67 20.06 -62.31
CA SER A 553 -32.73 20.64 -63.14
C SER A 553 -33.15 22.07 -62.75
N SER A 554 -32.66 22.61 -61.64
CA SER A 554 -33.08 23.92 -61.15
C SER A 554 -32.35 25.09 -61.82
N LEU A 555 -33.01 26.24 -61.88
CA LEU A 555 -32.45 27.49 -62.39
C LEU A 555 -31.51 28.12 -61.35
N VAL A 556 -30.47 28.79 -61.82
CA VAL A 556 -29.49 29.50 -60.98
C VAL A 556 -30.22 30.60 -60.18
N ILE A 557 -30.05 30.62 -58.84
CA ILE A 557 -30.72 31.51 -57.86
C ILE A 557 -32.20 31.14 -57.55
N GLN A 558 -32.73 30.00 -58.03
CA GLN A 558 -34.11 29.59 -57.75
C GLN A 558 -34.19 28.29 -56.92
N LEU A 559 -35.05 28.29 -55.90
CA LEU A 559 -35.36 27.10 -55.09
C LEU A 559 -36.29 26.18 -55.90
N SER A 560 -35.91 24.92 -56.11
CA SER A 560 -36.79 23.90 -56.71
C SER A 560 -37.12 22.84 -55.67
N TYR A 561 -38.42 22.64 -55.41
CA TYR A 561 -38.94 21.68 -54.43
C TYR A 561 -40.08 20.85 -55.02
N LEU A 562 -40.14 19.56 -54.66
CA LEU A 562 -41.21 18.65 -55.04
C LEU A 562 -41.61 17.87 -53.78
N CYS A 563 -42.80 18.15 -53.28
CA CYS A 563 -43.40 17.43 -52.16
C CYS A 563 -44.40 16.42 -52.73
N LEU A 564 -44.00 15.15 -52.79
CA LEU A 564 -44.93 14.06 -53.05
C LEU A 564 -45.49 13.65 -51.68
N THR A 565 -46.79 13.85 -51.50
CA THR A 565 -47.53 13.51 -50.28
C THR A 565 -47.82 12.02 -50.21
#